data_AF-E6W3G5-F1
#
_entry.id   AF-E6W3G5-F1
#
_cell.length_a   1.000
_cell.length_b   1.000
_cell.length_c   1.000
_cell.angle_alpha   90.00
_cell.angle_beta   90.00
_cell.angle_gamma   90.00
#
_symmetry.space_group_name_H-M   'P 1'
#
loop_
_entity.id
_entity.type
_entity.pdbx_description
1 polymer ?
#
loop_
_entity_poly.entity_id
_entity_poly.type
_entity_poly.pdbx_seq_one_letter_code
_entity_poly.pdbx_strand_id
1 'polypeptide(L)' 'MHKEDTVFENLKGKKVTIFLNCSSWSEYRVTGEVTGADDTWMYLKRKNDEDIVRISEIKRILIQNSR' A
#
# COMPACT_ATOMS: atom_id res chain seq x y z
N MET A 1 -1.33 15.57 22.86
CA MET A 1 -1.90 15.29 21.53
C MET A 1 -1.47 13.89 21.15
N HIS A 2 -2.30 12.89 21.40
CA HIS A 2 -2.00 11.52 20.97
C HIS A 2 -2.23 11.47 19.46
N LYS A 3 -1.18 11.17 18.69
CA LYS A 3 -1.36 10.78 17.29
C LYS A 3 -2.01 9.41 17.35
N GLU A 4 -3.23 9.32 16.85
CA GLU A 4 -3.80 8.03 16.53
C GLU A 4 -3.00 7.53 15.33
N ASP A 5 -2.07 6.62 15.57
CA ASP A 5 -1.33 5.97 14.50
C ASP A 5 -2.37 5.30 13.60
N THR A 6 -2.42 5.70 12.33
CA THR A 6 -3.39 5.10 11.40
C THR A 6 -3.12 3.61 11.28
N VAL A 7 -4.16 2.81 11.02
CA VAL A 7 -4.01 1.35 10.86
C VAL A 7 -2.94 1.00 9.80
N PHE A 8 -2.70 1.89 8.84
CA PHE A 8 -1.74 1.72 7.75
C PHE A 8 -0.32 2.20 8.05
N GLU A 9 -0.09 3.06 9.05
CA GLU A 9 1.27 3.48 9.44
C GLU A 9 2.14 2.29 9.85
N ASN A 10 1.52 1.26 10.45
CA ASN A 10 2.14 -0.01 10.81
C ASN A 10 2.64 -0.84 9.62
N LEU A 11 2.38 -0.41 8.39
CA LEU A 11 2.89 -1.04 7.17
C LEU A 11 4.23 -0.47 6.71
N LYS A 12 4.69 0.67 7.26
CA LYS A 12 5.96 1.29 6.88
C LYS A 12 7.13 0.30 7.02
N GLY A 13 7.97 0.22 5.99
CA GLY A 13 9.10 -0.71 5.87
C GLY A 13 8.70 -2.13 5.48
N LYS A 14 7.40 -2.45 5.35
CA LYS A 14 6.95 -3.76 4.88
C LYS A 14 6.85 -3.80 3.37
N LYS A 15 7.26 -4.93 2.80
CA LYS A 15 7.00 -5.25 1.40
C LYS A 15 5.58 -5.77 1.24
N VAL A 16 4.79 -5.13 0.39
CA VAL A 16 3.37 -5.45 0.20
C VAL A 16 3.04 -5.61 -1.29
N THR A 17 2.01 -6.39 -1.57
CA THR A 17 1.30 -6.40 -2.85
C THR A 17 -0.10 -5.83 -2.63
N ILE A 18 -0.41 -4.71 -3.29
CA ILE A 18 -1.72 -4.05 -3.25
C ILE A 18 -2.51 -4.45 -4.49
N PHE A 19 -3.77 -4.81 -4.29
CA PHE A 19 -4.76 -5.07 -5.33
C PHE A 19 -5.73 -3.89 -5.39
N LEU A 20 -5.82 -3.23 -6.54
CA LEU A 20 -6.72 -2.09 -6.76
C LEU A 20 -8.01 -2.54 -7.45
N ASN A 21 -9.10 -1.87 -7.12
CA ASN A 21 -10.34 -1.94 -7.89
C ASN A 21 -10.13 -1.26 -9.24
N CYS A 22 -9.97 -2.05 -10.30
CA CYS A 22 -10.23 -1.62 -11.66
C CYS A 22 -11.47 -2.36 -12.16
N SER A 23 -12.11 -1.87 -13.22
CA SER A 23 -13.33 -2.45 -13.79
C SER A 23 -13.31 -3.99 -13.84
N SER A 24 -14.50 -4.60 -13.74
CA SER A 24 -14.83 -5.99 -13.36
C SER A 24 -14.12 -7.17 -14.06
N TRP A 25 -13.08 -6.92 -14.85
CA TRP A 25 -12.39 -7.88 -15.70
C TRP A 25 -10.87 -7.95 -15.48
N SER A 26 -10.24 -7.03 -14.74
CA SER A 26 -8.82 -7.17 -14.35
C SER A 26 -8.48 -6.45 -13.03
N GLU A 27 -7.96 -7.20 -12.05
CA GLU A 27 -7.38 -6.61 -10.84
C GLU A 27 -6.00 -6.04 -11.18
N TYR A 28 -5.84 -4.72 -11.07
CA TYR A 28 -4.51 -4.11 -11.12
C TYR A 28 -3.78 -4.39 -9.81
N ARG A 29 -2.52 -4.82 -9.90
CA ARG A 29 -1.69 -5.09 -8.72
C ARG A 29 -0.38 -4.34 -8.78
N VAL A 30 0.01 -3.76 -7.65
CA VAL A 30 1.29 -3.08 -7.47
C VAL A 30 2.03 -3.74 -6.30
N THR A 31 3.34 -3.89 -6.41
CA THR A 31 4.18 -4.47 -5.35
C THR A 31 5.36 -3.56 -5.08
N GLY A 32 5.58 -3.25 -3.80
CA GLY A 32 6.64 -2.34 -3.36
C GLY A 32 6.83 -2.39 -1.86
N GLU A 33 7.80 -1.63 -1.37
CA GLU A 33 8.00 -1.39 0.06
C GLU A 33 7.24 -0.12 0.46
N VAL A 34 6.46 -0.18 1.53
CA VAL A 34 5.73 1.00 2.03
C VAL A 34 6.71 1.96 2.67
N THR A 35 6.86 3.16 2.11
CA THR A 35 7.70 4.23 2.68
C THR A 35 6.92 5.16 3.60
N GLY A 36 5.61 5.25 3.39
CA GLY A 36 4.68 6.00 4.22
C GLY A 36 3.23 5.65 3.88
N ALA A 37 2.33 5.86 4.83
CA ALA A 37 0.90 5.73 4.63
C ALA A 37 0.15 6.64 5.60
N ASP A 38 -0.97 7.20 5.15
CA ASP A 38 -1.98 7.87 5.96
C ASP A 38 -3.36 7.29 5.61
N ASP A 39 -4.44 7.92 6.09
CA ASP A 39 -5.81 7.44 5.85
C ASP A 39 -6.28 7.59 4.39
N THR A 40 -5.59 8.38 3.58
CA THR A 40 -5.95 8.70 2.19
C THR A 40 -4.98 8.10 1.18
N TRP A 41 -3.69 8.08 1.48
CA TRP A 41 -2.62 7.74 0.55
C TRP A 41 -1.62 6.73 1.13
N MET A 42 -1.09 5.89 0.26
CA MET A 42 0.01 4.98 0.54
C MET A 42 1.12 5.18 -0.50
N TYR A 43 2.34 5.30 -0.01
CA TYR A 43 3.54 5.53 -0.81
C TYR A 43 4.34 4.23 -0.89
N LEU A 44 4.57 3.76 -2.11
CA LEU A 44 5.29 2.51 -2.38
C LEU A 44 6.58 2.80 -3.14
N LYS A 45 7.72 2.44 -2.55
CA LYS A 45 9.00 2.42 -3.25
C LYS A 45 9.18 1.13 -4.02
N ARG A 46 9.51 1.27 -5.29
CA ARG A 46 9.98 0.20 -6.19
C ARG A 46 11.44 0.45 -6.54
N LYS A 47 12.07 -0.50 -7.24
CA LYS A 47 13.52 -0.44 -7.53
C LYS A 47 13.97 0.94 -8.01
N ASN A 48 13.25 1.52 -8.98
CA ASN A 48 13.60 2.80 -9.60
C ASN A 48 12.47 3.84 -9.56
N ASP A 49 11.29 3.46 -9.08
CA ASP A 49 10.07 4.26 -9.17
C ASP A 49 9.39 4.38 -7.80
N GLU A 50 8.51 5.35 -7.67
CA GLU A 50 7.61 5.51 -6.53
C GLU A 50 6.18 5.53 -7.04
N ASP A 51 5.33 4.69 -6.44
CA ASP A 51 3.90 4.63 -6.73
C ASP A 51 3.13 5.27 -5.56
N ILE A 52 2.20 6.18 -5.87
CA ILE A 52 1.28 6.78 -4.90
C ILE A 52 -0.10 6.18 -5.11
N VAL A 53 -0.60 5.49 -4.08
CA VAL A 53 -1.85 4.72 -4.14
C VAL A 53 -2.89 5.34 -3.22
N ARG A 54 -4.11 5.57 -3.73
CA ARG A 54 -5.23 6.03 -2.92
C ARG A 54 -5.83 4.86 -2.14
N ILE A 55 -5.94 4.99 -0.82
CA ILE A 55 -6.45 3.92 0.08
C ILE A 55 -7.86 3.48 -0.32
N SER A 56 -8.74 4.41 -0.74
CA SER A 56 -10.12 4.10 -1.14
C SER A 56 -10.24 3.12 -2.31
N GLU A 57 -9.21 3.03 -3.15
CA GLU A 57 -9.20 2.15 -4.33
C GLU A 57 -8.62 0.77 -4.01
N ILE A 58 -8.07 0.58 -2.81
CA ILE A 58 -7.46 -0.68 -2.39
C ILE A 58 -8.55 -1.69 -2.07
N LYS A 59 -8.56 -2.78 -2.84
CA LYS A 59 -9.40 -3.94 -2.57
C LYS A 59 -8.81 -4.85 -1.50
N ARG A 60 -7.48 -5.06 -1.55
CA ARG A 60 -6.75 -5.97 -0.64
C ARG A 60 -5.27 -5.62 -0.59
N ILE A 61 -4.65 -5.83 0.57
CA ILE A 61 -3.19 -5.75 0.78
C ILE A 61 -2.69 -7.11 1.21
N LEU A 62 -1.62 -7.61 0.58
CA LEU A 62 -0.91 -8.82 0.99
C LEU A 62 0.49 -8.45 1.48
N ILE A 63 0.80 -8.76 2.74
CA ILE A 63 2.11 -8.53 3.35
C ILE A 63 3.03 -9.70 2.99
N GLN A 64 4.18 -9.40 2.37
CA GLN A 64 5.18 -10.41 2.00
C GLN A 64 6.19 -10.58 3.14
N ASN A 65 6.04 -11.66 3.92
CA ASN A 65 7.06 -12.03 4.90
C ASN A 65 8.22 -12.71 4.17
N SER A 66 9.41 -12.13 4.26
CA SER A 66 10.66 -12.79 3.87
C SER A 66 10.85 -14.01 4.77
N ARG A 67 10.84 -15.22 4.18
CA ARG A 67 11.29 -16.44 4.87
C ARG A 67 12.80 -16.43 5.02
#